data_AF-W2SJ22-F1
#
_entry.id   AF-W2SJ22-F1
#
_cell.length_a   1.000
_cell.length_b   1.000
_cell.length_c   1.000
_cell.angle_alpha   90.00
_cell.angle_beta   90.00
_cell.angle_gamma   90.00
#
_symmetry.space_group_name_H-M   'P 1'
#
loop_
_entity.id
_entity.type
_entity.pdbx_description
1 polymer ?
#
loop_
_entity_poly.entity_id
_entity_poly.type
_entity_poly.pdbx_seq_one_letter_code
_entity_poly.pdbx_strand_id
1 'polypeptide(L)'
;PTTPTPITTPPTTTGGSRKREVESVEVTVLTKMNYDPEMNDSHMQELSAMFSDYAENSGITFNEDLVDETVKNEDGKFAVVYTVLGADCGVVDKFARGAKSNFNFITRIKVKCGGQPEIVIN
;
A
#
# COMPACT_ATOMS: atom_id res chain seq x y z
N PRO A 1 20.62 -50.96 -32.87
CA PRO A 1 21.25 -51.02 -31.53
C PRO A 1 21.51 -49.60 -30.97
N THR A 2 20.65 -49.21 -30.03
CA THR A 2 20.78 -48.18 -28.98
C THR A 2 21.39 -46.80 -29.30
N THR A 3 20.48 -45.87 -29.54
CA THR A 3 20.43 -44.45 -29.17
C THR A 3 21.09 -44.09 -27.83
N PRO A 4 21.78 -42.94 -27.75
CA PRO A 4 21.77 -42.11 -26.55
C PRO A 4 20.93 -40.83 -26.80
N THR A 5 19.94 -40.63 -25.94
CA THR A 5 19.12 -39.42 -25.84
C THR A 5 20.01 -38.24 -25.45
N PRO A 6 19.96 -37.08 -26.13
CA PRO A 6 20.44 -35.85 -25.53
C PRO A 6 19.47 -35.47 -24.40
N ILE A 7 20.02 -35.29 -23.20
CA ILE A 7 19.32 -34.71 -22.05
C ILE A 7 18.84 -33.33 -22.49
N THR A 8 17.53 -33.16 -22.63
CA THR A 8 16.93 -31.84 -22.76
C THR A 8 17.02 -31.15 -21.40
N THR A 9 18.15 -30.52 -21.14
CA THR A 9 18.25 -29.44 -20.17
C THR A 9 17.44 -28.27 -20.73
N PRO A 10 16.40 -27.77 -20.05
CA PRO A 10 15.75 -26.54 -20.49
C PRO A 10 16.78 -25.39 -20.46
N PRO A 11 16.70 -24.46 -21.43
CA PRO A 11 17.76 -23.52 -21.72
C PRO A 11 17.97 -22.53 -20.57
N THR A 12 19.24 -22.31 -20.25
CA THR A 12 19.74 -21.11 -19.57
C THR A 12 19.35 -19.90 -20.42
N THR A 13 18.37 -19.09 -20.00
CA THR A 13 18.06 -17.83 -20.69
C THR A 13 17.49 -16.81 -19.69
N THR A 14 18.33 -15.81 -19.41
CA THR A 14 17.97 -14.39 -19.32
C THR A 14 16.85 -13.99 -18.35
N GLY A 15 17.24 -13.45 -17.20
CA GLY A 15 16.40 -12.55 -16.42
C GLY A 15 17.33 -11.59 -15.70
N GLY A 16 17.28 -10.31 -16.07
CA GLY A 16 18.23 -9.29 -15.65
C GLY A 16 18.42 -9.22 -14.14
N SER A 17 19.54 -8.57 -13.75
CA SER A 17 19.79 -8.00 -12.44
C SER A 17 18.52 -8.00 -11.63
N ARG A 18 18.42 -8.82 -10.55
CA ARG A 18 17.31 -8.81 -9.59
C ARG A 18 16.87 -7.36 -9.50
N LYS A 19 15.84 -7.00 -10.28
CA LYS A 19 15.20 -5.71 -10.13
C LYS A 19 14.76 -5.88 -8.70
N ARG A 20 15.33 -5.08 -7.80
CA ARG A 20 14.64 -4.84 -6.55
C ARG A 20 13.28 -4.43 -7.04
N GLU A 21 12.33 -5.37 -7.03
CA GLU A 21 10.93 -5.04 -7.12
C GLU A 21 10.81 -4.12 -5.93
N VAL A 22 10.77 -2.82 -6.22
CA VAL A 22 10.78 -1.81 -5.19
C VAL A 22 9.55 -2.16 -4.40
N GLU A 23 9.73 -2.72 -3.20
CA GLU A 23 8.63 -3.22 -2.38
C GLU A 23 7.73 -2.01 -2.13
N SER A 24 6.64 -1.95 -2.88
CA SER A 24 5.64 -0.91 -2.77
C SER A 24 4.56 -1.41 -1.84
N VAL A 25 4.17 -0.58 -0.90
CA VAL A 25 3.11 -0.88 0.04
C VAL A 25 1.93 0.00 -0.31
N GLU A 26 0.83 -0.62 -0.68
CA GLU A 26 -0.41 0.03 -1.05
C GLU A 26 -1.39 -0.08 0.13
N VAL A 27 -1.74 1.05 0.72
CA VAL A 27 -2.63 1.14 1.88
C VAL A 27 -3.93 1.80 1.44
N THR A 28 -5.00 1.01 1.35
CA THR A 28 -6.35 1.53 1.08
C THR A 28 -7.07 1.82 2.39
N VAL A 29 -7.30 3.08 2.69
CA VAL A 29 -8.06 3.56 3.85
C VAL A 29 -9.49 3.86 3.41
N LEU A 30 -10.43 3.05 3.85
CA LEU A 30 -11.86 3.27 3.65
C LEU A 30 -12.44 4.00 4.85
N THR A 31 -13.00 5.19 4.64
CA THR A 31 -13.61 5.98 5.72
C THR A 31 -15.13 5.76 5.83
N LYS A 32 -15.74 6.34 6.85
CA LYS A 32 -17.20 6.43 7.04
C LYS A 32 -17.80 7.62 6.28
N MET A 33 -16.96 8.49 5.71
CA MET A 33 -17.38 9.66 4.97
C MET A 33 -17.91 9.23 3.59
N ASN A 34 -18.90 9.96 3.08
CA ASN A 34 -19.35 9.78 1.72
C ASN A 34 -18.32 10.36 0.75
N TYR A 35 -18.25 9.77 -0.45
CA TYR A 35 -17.43 10.33 -1.51
C TYR A 35 -18.11 11.59 -2.04
N ASP A 36 -17.54 12.75 -1.74
CA ASP A 36 -18.02 14.05 -2.19
C ASP A 36 -16.90 14.77 -2.97
N PRO A 37 -16.99 14.86 -4.31
CA PRO A 37 -15.92 15.43 -5.12
C PRO A 37 -15.65 16.91 -4.82
N GLU A 38 -16.64 17.65 -4.30
CA GLU A 38 -16.46 19.06 -3.88
C GLU A 38 -15.69 19.20 -2.56
N MET A 39 -15.77 18.19 -1.69
CA MET A 39 -15.10 18.19 -0.38
C MET A 39 -13.87 17.28 -0.34
N ASN A 40 -13.65 16.47 -1.38
CA ASN A 40 -12.54 15.51 -1.46
C ASN A 40 -11.19 16.16 -1.26
N ASP A 41 -10.91 17.31 -1.89
CA ASP A 41 -9.63 18.01 -1.70
C ASP A 41 -9.42 18.43 -0.25
N SER A 42 -10.44 19.01 0.40
CA SER A 42 -10.37 19.35 1.84
C SER A 42 -10.21 18.10 2.70
N HIS A 43 -11.02 17.07 2.47
CA HIS A 43 -10.94 15.82 3.21
C HIS A 43 -9.60 15.13 3.04
N MET A 44 -9.05 15.11 1.82
CA MET A 44 -7.76 14.48 1.54
C MET A 44 -6.63 15.28 2.19
N GLN A 45 -6.67 16.61 2.14
CA GLN A 45 -5.66 17.44 2.79
C GLN A 45 -5.67 17.27 4.33
N GLU A 46 -6.87 17.22 4.93
CA GLU A 46 -7.01 17.01 6.38
C GLU A 46 -6.56 15.61 6.79
N LEU A 47 -6.92 14.59 6.00
CA LEU A 47 -6.51 13.20 6.22
C LEU A 47 -4.99 13.05 6.07
N SER A 48 -4.42 13.59 4.99
CA SER A 48 -2.98 13.57 4.72
C SER A 48 -2.20 14.26 5.86
N ALA A 49 -2.66 15.43 6.32
CA ALA A 49 -2.07 16.12 7.47
C ALA A 49 -2.14 15.27 8.76
N MET A 50 -3.30 14.66 9.05
CA MET A 50 -3.47 13.77 10.20
C MET A 50 -2.59 12.52 10.11
N PHE A 51 -2.47 11.92 8.92
CA PHE A 51 -1.62 10.76 8.69
C PHE A 51 -0.14 11.11 8.78
N SER A 52 0.26 12.29 8.30
CA SER A 52 1.61 12.82 8.41
C SER A 52 1.98 13.08 9.88
N ASP A 53 1.14 13.78 10.63
CA ASP A 53 1.31 14.01 12.07
C ASP A 53 1.38 12.69 12.85
N TYR A 54 0.50 11.74 12.52
CA TYR A 54 0.51 10.42 13.15
C TYR A 54 1.76 9.61 12.80
N ALA A 55 2.29 9.75 11.58
CA ALA A 55 3.53 9.11 11.15
C ALA A 55 4.73 9.68 11.90
N GLU A 56 4.84 11.01 11.98
CA GLU A 56 5.88 11.69 12.77
C GLU A 56 5.83 11.28 14.25
N ASN A 57 4.65 11.27 14.85
CA ASN A 57 4.47 10.85 16.26
C ASN A 57 4.76 9.36 16.48
N SER A 58 4.53 8.53 15.47
CA SER A 58 4.87 7.10 15.49
C SER A 58 6.36 6.83 15.20
N GLY A 59 7.14 7.88 14.88
CA GLY A 59 8.55 7.78 14.51
C GLY A 59 8.78 7.21 13.10
N ILE A 60 7.78 7.30 12.23
CA ILE A 60 7.85 6.82 10.85
C ILE A 60 7.96 8.03 9.93
N THR A 61 9.12 8.17 9.29
CA THR A 61 9.33 9.21 8.28
C THR A 61 9.11 8.60 6.91
N PHE A 62 8.00 8.97 6.27
CA PHE A 62 7.77 8.66 4.86
C PHE A 62 8.25 9.84 4.02
N ASN A 63 8.85 9.56 2.85
CA ASN A 63 9.09 10.63 1.87
C ASN A 63 7.80 10.85 1.11
N GLU A 64 7.21 12.04 1.20
CA GLU A 64 6.01 12.41 0.44
C GLU A 64 6.22 12.23 -1.07
N ASP A 65 7.45 12.46 -1.58
CA ASP A 65 7.80 12.18 -2.98
C ASP A 65 7.68 10.70 -3.39
N LEU A 66 7.67 9.79 -2.41
CA LEU A 66 7.54 8.34 -2.60
C LEU A 66 6.16 7.82 -2.18
N VAL A 67 5.26 8.71 -1.77
CA VAL A 67 3.88 8.39 -1.37
C VAL A 67 2.95 8.93 -2.45
N ASP A 68 2.25 8.02 -3.12
CA ASP A 68 1.19 8.39 -4.06
C ASP A 68 -0.16 8.29 -3.35
N GLU A 69 -0.87 9.40 -3.25
CA GLU A 69 -2.21 9.46 -2.65
C GLU A 69 -3.26 9.54 -3.73
N THR A 70 -4.12 8.53 -3.82
CA THR A 70 -5.21 8.48 -4.79
C THR A 70 -6.54 8.31 -4.08
N VAL A 71 -7.45 9.28 -4.23
CA VAL A 71 -8.83 9.12 -3.76
C VAL A 71 -9.59 8.15 -4.66
N LYS A 72 -10.30 7.23 -4.05
CA LYS A 72 -11.13 6.24 -4.70
C LYS A 72 -12.53 6.23 -4.09
N ASN A 73 -13.54 6.07 -4.92
CA ASN A 73 -14.90 5.84 -4.45
C ASN A 73 -15.10 4.32 -4.32
N GLU A 74 -15.22 3.81 -3.08
CA GLU A 74 -15.67 2.44 -2.80
C GLU A 74 -17.09 2.52 -2.20
N ASP A 75 -18.07 1.93 -2.87
CA ASP A 75 -19.46 1.85 -2.39
C ASP A 75 -20.13 3.19 -2.01
N GLY A 76 -19.77 4.28 -2.71
CA GLY A 76 -20.26 5.63 -2.39
C GLY A 76 -19.53 6.29 -1.22
N LYS A 77 -18.45 5.68 -0.73
CA LYS A 77 -17.64 6.15 0.39
C LYS A 77 -16.29 6.66 -0.04
N PHE A 78 -15.77 7.60 0.73
CA PHE A 78 -14.44 8.13 0.57
C PHE A 78 -13.40 7.09 0.99
N ALA A 79 -12.71 6.54 0.00
CA ALA A 79 -11.53 5.71 0.19
C ALA A 79 -10.30 6.47 -0.31
N VAL A 80 -9.16 6.28 0.34
CA VAL A 80 -7.89 6.83 -0.14
C VAL A 80 -6.88 5.70 -0.21
N VAL A 81 -6.20 5.60 -1.34
CA VAL A 81 -5.15 4.61 -1.59
C VAL A 81 -3.81 5.33 -1.50
N TYR A 82 -3.01 4.94 -0.52
CA TYR A 82 -1.66 5.43 -0.27
C TYR A 82 -0.66 4.41 -0.79
N THR A 83 0.09 4.73 -1.83
CA THR A 83 1.12 3.84 -2.37
C THR A 83 2.50 4.34 -1.96
N VAL A 84 3.14 3.64 -1.04
CA VAL A 84 4.45 4.01 -0.50
C VAL A 84 5.54 3.13 -1.12
N LEU A 85 6.48 3.73 -1.83
CA LEU A 85 7.61 3.03 -2.46
C LEU A 85 8.77 2.84 -1.48
N GLY A 86 9.21 1.59 -1.29
CA GLY A 86 10.37 1.25 -0.46
C GLY A 86 10.09 1.26 1.04
N ALA A 87 8.82 1.25 1.45
CA ALA A 87 8.43 1.14 2.85
C ALA A 87 8.43 -0.32 3.33
N ASP A 88 8.76 -0.52 4.59
CA ASP A 88 8.68 -1.84 5.22
C ASP A 88 7.23 -2.20 5.54
N CYS A 89 6.76 -3.32 4.99
CA CYS A 89 5.38 -3.79 5.16
C CYS A 89 4.98 -3.96 6.64
N GLY A 90 5.91 -4.41 7.49
CA GLY A 90 5.62 -4.62 8.92
C GLY A 90 5.47 -3.31 9.68
N VAL A 91 6.21 -2.27 9.28
CA VAL A 91 6.06 -0.92 9.82
C VAL A 91 4.72 -0.32 9.38
N VAL A 92 4.37 -0.47 8.10
CA VAL A 92 3.11 0.05 7.54
C VAL A 92 1.90 -0.67 8.12
N ASP A 93 1.94 -1.98 8.35
CA ASP A 93 0.87 -2.72 9.03
C ASP A 93 0.63 -2.19 10.45
N LYS A 94 1.69 -2.03 11.25
CA LYS A 94 1.57 -1.47 12.61
C LYS A 94 1.00 -0.05 12.57
N PHE A 95 1.47 0.75 11.63
CA PHE A 95 0.98 2.10 11.42
C PHE A 95 -0.50 2.12 11.05
N ALA A 96 -0.92 1.31 10.07
CA ALA A 96 -2.31 1.17 9.66
C ALA A 96 -3.20 0.73 10.82
N ARG A 97 -2.78 -0.27 11.59
CA ARG A 97 -3.51 -0.71 12.80
C ARG A 97 -3.65 0.42 13.82
N GLY A 98 -2.59 1.19 14.03
CA GLY A 98 -2.58 2.34 14.93
C GLY A 98 -3.46 3.49 14.44
N ALA A 99 -3.39 3.80 13.15
CA ALA A 99 -4.22 4.81 12.50
C ALA A 99 -5.69 4.43 12.58
N LYS A 100 -6.05 3.18 12.29
CA LYS A 100 -7.41 2.66 12.46
C LYS A 100 -7.93 2.83 13.89
N SER A 101 -7.06 2.66 14.89
CA SER A 101 -7.43 2.83 16.30
C SER A 101 -7.52 4.30 16.72
N ASN A 102 -6.75 5.19 16.10
CA ASN A 102 -6.79 6.63 16.37
C ASN A 102 -7.97 7.31 15.67
N PHE A 103 -8.23 6.94 14.43
CA PHE A 103 -9.22 7.57 13.57
C PHE A 103 -10.51 6.74 13.53
N ASN A 104 -11.45 7.04 14.42
CA ASN A 104 -12.75 6.35 14.49
C ASN A 104 -13.63 6.56 13.22
N PHE A 105 -13.30 7.55 12.38
CA PHE A 105 -13.94 7.73 11.09
C PHE A 105 -13.47 6.71 10.04
N ILE A 106 -12.36 6.00 10.27
CA ILE A 106 -11.91 4.95 9.36
C ILE A 106 -12.77 3.70 9.57
N THR A 107 -13.39 3.20 8.50
CA THR A 107 -14.19 1.96 8.52
C THR A 107 -13.33 0.73 8.31
N ARG A 108 -12.33 0.79 7.43
CA ARG A 108 -11.47 -0.34 7.12
C ARG A 108 -10.15 0.17 6.56
N ILE A 109 -9.06 -0.53 6.83
CA ILE A 109 -7.79 -0.31 6.15
C ILE A 109 -7.37 -1.62 5.49
N LYS A 110 -6.94 -1.58 4.23
CA LYS A 110 -6.34 -2.71 3.52
C LYS A 110 -4.87 -2.36 3.29
N VAL A 111 -3.95 -3.23 3.67
CA VAL A 111 -2.51 -3.06 3.42
C VAL A 111 -2.07 -4.17 2.49
N LYS A 112 -1.50 -3.79 1.35
CA LYS A 112 -1.07 -4.71 0.31
C LYS A 112 0.39 -4.45 0.00
N CYS A 113 1.24 -5.41 0.33
CA CYS A 113 2.68 -5.31 0.10
C CYS A 113 3.07 -6.17 -1.11
N GLY A 114 3.99 -5.69 -1.94
CA GLY A 114 4.49 -6.42 -3.11
C GLY A 114 4.89 -7.86 -2.77
N GLY A 115 4.16 -8.84 -3.29
CA GLY A 115 4.41 -10.27 -3.06
C GLY A 115 3.81 -10.88 -1.78
N GLN A 116 3.08 -10.10 -0.96
CA GLN A 116 2.38 -10.58 0.24
C GLN A 116 0.85 -10.57 0.07
N PRO A 117 0.10 -11.39 0.84
CA PRO A 117 -1.35 -11.31 0.87
C PRO A 117 -1.84 -9.97 1.42
N GLU A 118 -2.97 -9.49 0.91
CA GLU A 118 -3.63 -8.28 1.41
C GLU A 118 -4.07 -8.46 2.88
N ILE A 119 -3.63 -7.56 3.74
CA ILE A 119 -3.98 -7.51 5.15
C ILE A 119 -5.17 -6.57 5.31
N VAL A 120 -6.29 -7.09 5.79
CA VAL A 120 -7.50 -6.29 6.02
C VAL A 120 -7.68 -6.03 7.52
N ILE A 121 -7.74 -4.74 7.88
CA ILE A 121 -7.88 -4.23 9.24
C ILE A 121 -9.28 -3.61 9.36
N ASN A 122 -10.14 -4.23 10.17
CA ASN A 122 -11.53 -3.81 10.40
C ASN A 122 -11.70 -2.93 11.64
#